data_AF-A0A353DM24-F1
#
_entry.id   AF-A0A353DM24-F1
#
_cell.length_a   1.000
_cell.length_b   1.000
_cell.length_c   1.000
_cell.angle_alpha   90.00
_cell.angle_beta   90.00
_cell.angle_gamma   90.00
#
_symmetry.space_group_name_H-M   'P 1'
#
loop_
_entity.id
_entity.type
_entity.pdbx_description
1 polymer ?
#
loop_
_entity_poly.entity_id
_entity_poly.type
_entity_poly.pdbx_seq_one_letter_code
_entity_poly.pdbx_strand_id
1 'polypeptide(L)' 'MAVVSVRTNEEETKLFKSYASLHGISMSEAYKRALLEKIEDEFDAAEMAEEVEKFDKNPKTHSLDELRKTYGL' A
#
# COMPACT_ATOMS: atom_id res chain seq x y z
N MET A 1 -6.30 -23.16 3.29
CA MET A 1 -4.97 -22.51 3.23
C MET A 1 -4.41 -22.73 1.83
N ALA A 2 -4.03 -21.67 1.12
CA ALA A 2 -3.31 -21.79 -0.14
C ALA A 2 -1.80 -21.75 0.14
N VAL A 3 -1.01 -22.49 -0.64
CA VAL A 3 0.45 -22.52 -0.55
C VAL A 3 1.01 -21.88 -1.81
N VAL A 4 1.95 -20.96 -1.64
CA VAL A 4 2.68 -20.33 -2.74
C VAL A 4 4.13 -20.81 -2.66
N SER A 5 4.65 -21.34 -3.76
CA SER A 5 6.05 -21.72 -3.89
C SER A 5 6.75 -20.72 -4.82
N VAL A 6 7.77 -20.03 -4.31
CA VAL A 6 8.58 -19.09 -5.08
C VAL A 6 9.97 -19.69 -5.22
N ARG A 7 10.49 -19.75 -6.45
CA ARG A 7 11.87 -20.16 -6.70
C ARG A 7 12.77 -18.95 -6.54
N THR A 8 13.85 -19.13 -5.81
CA THR A 8 14.87 -18.11 -5.54
C THR A 8 16.25 -18.66 -5.84
N ASN A 9 17.20 -17.79 -6.13
CA ASN A 9 18.61 -18.11 -6.10
C ASN A 9 19.18 -18.01 -4.66
N GLU A 10 20.45 -18.35 -4.47
CA GLU A 10 21.08 -18.35 -3.14
C GLU A 10 21.17 -16.95 -2.53
N GLU A 11 21.48 -15.93 -3.34
CA GLU A 11 21.63 -14.55 -2.89
C GLU A 11 20.29 -13.96 -2.45
N GLU A 12 19.24 -14.13 -3.25
CA GLU A 12 17.87 -13.77 -2.94
C GLU A 12 17.41 -14.43 -1.64
N THR A 13 17.64 -15.74 -1.50
CA THR A 13 17.27 -16.47 -0.29
C THR A 13 17.96 -15.91 0.94
N LYS A 14 19.26 -15.57 0.84
CA LYS A 14 20.02 -14.97 1.94
C LYS A 14 19.50 -13.58 2.28
N LEU A 15 19.21 -12.77 1.28
CA LEU A 15 18.68 -11.41 1.46
C LEU A 15 17.30 -11.44 2.13
N PHE A 16 16.35 -12.23 1.64
CA PHE A 16 15.00 -12.31 2.18
C PHE A 16 14.98 -12.85 3.60
N LYS A 17 15.80 -13.84 3.92
CA LYS A 17 15.96 -14.33 5.30
C LYS A 17 16.53 -13.26 6.23
N SER A 18 17.51 -12.50 5.76
CA SER A 18 18.13 -11.44 6.56
C SER A 18 17.14 -10.31 6.84
N TYR A 19 16.36 -9.89 5.84
CA TYR A 19 15.27 -8.93 6.00
C TYR A 19 14.24 -9.42 7.02
N ALA A 20 13.70 -10.64 6.84
CA ALA A 20 12.71 -11.19 7.74
C ALA A 20 13.24 -11.28 9.20
N SER A 21 14.50 -11.68 9.37
CA SER A 21 15.15 -11.76 10.68
C SER A 21 15.34 -10.39 11.33
N LEU A 22 15.79 -9.39 10.56
CA LEU A 22 15.97 -8.01 11.03
C LEU A 22 14.65 -7.41 11.53
N HIS A 23 13.54 -7.73 10.85
CA HIS A 23 12.21 -7.24 11.20
C HIS A 23 11.46 -8.15 12.20
N GLY A 24 12.07 -9.26 12.65
CA GLY A 24 11.45 -10.18 13.60
C GLY A 24 10.20 -10.89 13.07
N ILE A 25 10.12 -11.10 11.74
CA ILE A 25 8.98 -11.71 11.05
C ILE A 25 9.38 -12.98 10.30
N SER A 26 8.38 -13.78 9.90
CA SER A 26 8.63 -14.94 9.02
C SER A 26 8.84 -14.50 7.56
N MET A 27 9.47 -15.34 6.74
CA MET A 27 9.55 -15.04 5.29
C MET A 27 8.16 -14.93 4.66
N SER A 28 7.22 -15.80 5.03
CA SER A 28 5.86 -15.75 4.50
C SER A 28 5.15 -14.44 4.84
N GLU A 29 5.40 -13.89 6.04
CA GLU A 29 4.91 -12.57 6.43
C GLU A 29 5.55 -11.47 5.57
N ALA A 30 6.87 -11.51 5.39
CA ALA A 30 7.59 -10.53 4.57
C ALA A 30 7.07 -10.51 3.12
N TYR A 31 6.88 -11.68 2.52
CA TYR A 31 6.31 -11.80 1.17
C TYR A 31 4.87 -11.25 1.09
N LYS A 32 4.02 -11.54 2.08
CA LYS A 32 2.65 -11.01 2.10
C LYS A 32 2.64 -9.49 2.20
N ARG A 33 3.46 -8.93 3.08
CA ARG A 33 3.55 -7.46 3.24
C ARG A 33 4.02 -6.79 1.97
N ALA A 34 5.09 -7.29 1.37
CA ALA A 34 5.61 -6.74 0.12
C ALA A 34 4.59 -6.83 -1.02
N LEU A 35 3.82 -7.92 -1.11
CA LEU A 35 2.76 -8.05 -2.12
C LEU A 35 1.59 -7.10 -1.85
N LEU A 36 1.15 -6.98 -0.60
CA LEU A 36 0.07 -6.06 -0.23
C LEU A 36 0.46 -4.60 -0.48
N GLU A 37 1.67 -4.21 -0.10
CA GLU A 37 2.20 -2.86 -0.33
C GLU A 37 2.21 -2.53 -1.83
N LYS A 38 2.61 -3.47 -2.68
CA LYS A 38 2.57 -3.29 -4.15
C LYS A 38 1.15 -3.16 -4.69
N ILE A 39 0.21 -3.94 -4.16
CA ILE A 39 -1.20 -3.85 -4.55
C ILE A 39 -1.79 -2.50 -4.12
N GLU A 40 -1.49 -2.06 -2.90
CA GLU A 40 -1.93 -0.77 -2.36
C GLU A 40 -1.36 0.39 -3.17
N ASP A 41 -0.06 0.39 -3.49
CA ASP A 41 0.57 1.40 -4.37
C ASP A 41 -0.16 1.53 -5.72
N GLU A 42 -0.47 0.41 -6.37
CA GLU A 42 -1.16 0.38 -7.66
C GLU A 42 -2.61 0.84 -7.55
N PHE A 43 -3.30 0.44 -6.48
CA PHE A 43 -4.69 0.82 -6.22
C PHE A 43 -4.80 2.31 -5.91
N ASP A 44 -3.98 2.83 -5.00
CA ASP A 44 -3.94 4.24 -4.61
C ASP A 44 -3.61 5.14 -5.80
N ALA A 45 -2.67 4.74 -6.66
CA ALA A 45 -2.34 5.49 -7.87
C ALA A 45 -3.52 5.56 -8.86
N ALA A 46 -4.24 4.45 -9.03
CA ALA A 46 -5.41 4.40 -9.90
C ALA A 46 -6.58 5.24 -9.35
N GLU A 47 -6.88 5.11 -8.05
CA GLU A 47 -7.94 5.88 -7.39
C GLU A 47 -7.63 7.39 -7.41
N MET A 48 -6.38 7.77 -7.11
CA MET A 48 -5.96 9.16 -7.16
C MET A 48 -6.10 9.76 -8.57
N ALA A 49 -5.74 9.01 -9.61
CA ALA A 49 -5.90 9.48 -10.99
C ALA A 49 -7.38 9.74 -11.34
N GLU A 50 -8.28 8.85 -10.91
CA GLU A 50 -9.72 9.01 -11.13
C GLU A 50 -10.28 10.22 -10.36
N GLU A 51 -9.88 10.39 -9.11
CA GLU A 51 -10.35 11.50 -8.28
C GLU A 51 -9.83 12.85 -8.78
N VAL A 52 -8.60 12.92 -9.30
CA VAL A 52 -8.08 14.13 -9.96
C VAL A 52 -8.92 14.45 -11.20
N GLU A 53 -9.26 13.47 -12.04
CA GLU A 53 -10.11 13.71 -13.21
C GLU A 53 -11.52 14.19 -12.82
N LYS A 54 -12.10 13.63 -11.75
CA LYS A 54 -13.40 14.08 -11.22
C LYS A 54 -13.33 15.50 -10.67
N PHE A 55 -12.27 15.82 -9.93
CA PHE A 55 -12.03 17.16 -9.39
C PHE A 55 -11.84 18.18 -10.51
N ASP A 56 -11.06 17.87 -11.55
CA ASP A 56 -10.86 18.76 -12.69
C ASP A 56 -12.17 19.06 -13.44
N LYS A 57 -13.08 18.07 -13.52
CA LYS A 57 -14.42 18.26 -14.08
C LYS A 57 -15.34 19.10 -13.20
N ASN A 58 -15.18 19.05 -11.88
CA ASN A 58 -15.99 19.81 -10.94
C ASN A 58 -15.18 20.18 -9.68
N PRO A 59 -14.37 21.26 -9.75
CA PRO A 59 -13.44 21.60 -8.70
C PRO A 59 -14.19 22.20 -7.51
N LYS A 60 -14.48 21.36 -6.52
CA LYS A 60 -15.14 21.76 -5.29
C LYS A 60 -14.14 21.73 -4.14
N THR A 61 -13.89 22.89 -3.55
CA THR A 61 -13.03 23.02 -2.37
C THR A 61 -13.87 23.41 -1.17
N HIS A 62 -13.40 23.03 0.02
CA HIS A 62 -14.03 23.35 1.30
C HIS A 62 -13.03 24.07 2.19
N SER A 63 -13.46 25.15 2.82
CA SER A 63 -12.65 25.84 3.81
C SER A 63 -12.56 25.04 5.12
N LEU A 64 -11.50 25.26 5.90
CA LEU A 64 -11.32 24.59 7.18
C LEU A 64 -12.48 24.87 8.15
N ASP A 65 -13.03 26.09 8.13
CA ASP A 65 -14.15 26.49 8.99
C ASP A 65 -15.46 25.77 8.60
N GLU A 66 -15.72 25.56 7.30
CA GLU A 66 -16.85 24.76 6.83
C GLU A 66 -16.73 23.29 7.25
N LEU A 67 -15.54 22.72 7.15
CA LEU A 67 -15.28 21.34 7.58
C LEU A 67 -15.47 21.18 9.10
N ARG A 68 -14.92 22.10 9.89
CA ARG A 68 -15.11 22.12 11.36
C ARG A 68 -16.57 22.15 11.76
N LYS A 69 -17.36 23.02 11.12
CA LYS A 69 -18.80 23.12 11.38
C LYS A 69 -19.57 21.87 10.94
N THR A 70 -19.15 21.22 9.85
CA THR A 70 -19.83 20.03 9.31
C THR A 70 -19.52 18.77 10.12
N TYR A 71 -18.28 18.60 10.56
CA TYR A 71 -17.81 17.40 11.25
C TYR A 71 -17.72 17.55 12.78
N GLY A 72 -18.01 18.74 13.33
CA GLY A 72 -17.98 19.00 14.76
C GLY A 72 -16.58 19.01 15.37
N LEU A 73 -15.59 19.49 14.61
CA LEU A 73 -14.17 19.62 14.99
C LEU A 73 -13.84 21.02 15.51
#